data_AF-A0A417QZW0-F1
#
_entry.id   AF-A0A417QZW0-F1
#
_cell.length_a   1.000
_cell.length_b   1.000
_cell.length_c   1.000
_cell.angle_alpha   90.00
_cell.angle_beta   90.00
_cell.angle_gamma   90.00
#
_symmetry.space_group_name_H-M   'P 1'
#
loop_
_entity.id
_entity.type
_entity.pdbx_description
1 polymer ?
#
loop_
_entity_poly.entity_id
_entity_poly.type
_entity_poly.pdbx_seq_one_letter_code
_entity_poly.pdbx_strand_id
1 'polypeptide(L)'
;MMNKKIKRAMCGLAASLCLVGSTVPVFAETVDFNVTVPGDILSKRAEKADSEQRFYVTGTSFNKTGTLNCRSINRNNSAIQSNTASISPSKLSGSASYRSYAPSGQYYYMTTSASVSNLHVTGRYTP
;
A
#
# COMPACT_ATOMS: atom_id res chain seq x y z
N MET A 1 15.15 -69.01 0.37
CA MET A 1 16.28 -68.05 0.36
C MET A 1 16.22 -67.27 -0.95
N MET A 2 15.71 -66.03 -0.91
CA MET A 2 15.27 -65.29 -2.10
C MET A 2 16.42 -64.57 -2.82
N ASN A 3 16.39 -64.63 -4.15
CA ASN A 3 17.47 -64.38 -5.10
C ASN A 3 17.95 -62.90 -5.12
N LYS A 4 19.27 -62.67 -4.94
CA LYS A 4 19.92 -61.35 -4.84
C LYS A 4 20.07 -60.61 -6.19
N LYS A 5 18.99 -60.45 -6.97
CA LYS A 5 19.03 -59.69 -8.24
C LYS A 5 18.09 -58.48 -8.33
N ILE A 6 17.38 -58.15 -7.25
CA ILE A 6 16.59 -56.91 -7.15
C ILE A 6 17.33 -55.93 -6.21
N LYS A 7 18.54 -55.51 -6.58
CA LYS A 7 19.32 -54.54 -5.78
C LYS A 7 19.95 -53.40 -6.59
N ARG A 8 19.62 -53.24 -7.86
CA ARG A 8 20.18 -52.17 -8.71
C ARG A 8 19.13 -51.62 -9.68
N ALA A 9 18.10 -50.95 -9.17
CA ALA A 9 17.18 -50.16 -10.01
C ALA A 9 16.39 -49.10 -9.21
N MET A 10 16.96 -48.51 -8.16
CA MET A 10 16.28 -47.46 -7.37
C MET A 10 17.20 -46.28 -7.02
N CYS A 11 18.03 -45.84 -7.97
CA CYS A 11 18.84 -44.62 -7.80
C CYS A 11 18.52 -43.52 -8.85
N GLY A 12 17.37 -43.60 -9.52
CA GLY A 12 17.02 -42.65 -10.56
C GLY A 12 15.60 -42.14 -10.38
N LEU A 13 15.39 -41.20 -9.46
CA LEU A 13 14.30 -40.21 -9.47
C LEU A 13 14.37 -39.33 -8.21
N ALA A 14 15.46 -38.57 -8.07
CA ALA A 14 15.44 -37.33 -7.29
C ALA A 14 15.41 -36.18 -8.30
N ALA A 15 14.34 -36.13 -9.10
CA ALA A 15 14.05 -34.98 -9.93
C ALA A 15 13.67 -33.83 -8.98
N SER A 16 14.64 -32.92 -8.81
CA SER A 16 14.47 -31.50 -8.51
C SER A 16 13.01 -31.03 -8.50
N LEU A 17 12.37 -31.05 -7.33
CA LEU A 17 11.27 -30.12 -7.05
C LEU A 17 11.90 -28.74 -6.81
N CYS A 18 12.30 -28.08 -7.91
CA CYS A 18 12.34 -26.63 -7.91
C CYS A 18 10.90 -26.20 -7.71
N LEU A 19 10.52 -25.88 -6.47
CA LEU A 19 9.32 -25.11 -6.19
C LEU A 19 9.50 -23.78 -6.91
N VAL A 20 9.06 -23.72 -8.17
CA VAL A 20 8.76 -22.46 -8.84
C VAL A 20 7.50 -21.94 -8.17
N GLY A 21 7.67 -21.46 -6.93
CA GLY A 21 6.72 -20.59 -6.30
C GLY A 21 6.65 -19.38 -7.20
N SER A 22 5.61 -19.32 -8.01
CA SER A 22 5.30 -18.14 -8.81
C SER A 22 4.98 -17.06 -7.79
N THR A 23 5.98 -16.29 -7.37
CA THR A 23 5.76 -15.11 -6.56
C THR A 23 5.04 -14.14 -7.47
N VAL A 24 3.71 -14.17 -7.49
CA VAL A 24 2.94 -13.10 -8.11
C VAL A 24 3.31 -11.85 -7.32
N PRO A 25 3.97 -10.84 -7.92
CA PRO A 25 4.24 -9.60 -7.21
C PRO A 25 2.88 -9.01 -6.82
N VAL A 26 2.59 -8.99 -5.51
CA VAL A 26 1.39 -8.32 -5.00
C VAL A 26 1.76 -6.84 -4.91
N PHE A 27 1.22 -6.03 -5.81
CA PHE A 27 1.39 -4.58 -5.78
C PHE A 27 0.33 -3.98 -4.86
N ALA A 28 0.71 -2.96 -4.08
CA ALA A 28 -0.23 -2.23 -3.25
C ALA A 28 -1.31 -1.57 -4.12
N GLU A 29 -2.56 -1.66 -3.68
CA GLU A 29 -3.67 -1.05 -4.40
C GLU A 29 -3.45 0.47 -4.44
N THR A 30 -3.52 1.05 -5.63
CA THR A 30 -3.45 2.51 -5.79
C THR A 30 -4.83 2.99 -6.21
N VAL A 31 -5.39 3.90 -5.42
CA VAL A 31 -6.74 4.44 -5.66
C VAL A 31 -6.67 5.93 -5.98
N ASP A 32 -7.54 6.37 -6.88
CA ASP A 32 -7.76 7.78 -7.11
C ASP A 32 -8.54 8.39 -5.94
N PHE A 33 -8.17 9.61 -5.57
CA PHE A 33 -8.94 10.45 -4.65
C PHE A 33 -9.36 11.74 -5.33
N ASN A 34 -10.50 12.25 -4.88
CA ASN A 34 -11.02 13.57 -5.22
C ASN A 34 -11.59 14.14 -3.92
N VAL A 35 -10.91 15.12 -3.34
CA VAL A 35 -11.18 15.63 -1.98
C VAL A 35 -11.33 17.14 -2.00
N THR A 36 -12.24 17.64 -1.16
CA THR A 36 -12.41 19.08 -0.89
C THR A 36 -12.39 19.32 0.60
N VAL A 37 -11.34 19.94 1.13
CA VAL A 37 -11.22 20.19 2.57
C VAL A 37 -11.92 21.51 2.94
N PRO A 38 -12.79 21.55 3.97
CA PRO A 38 -13.01 20.53 5.01
C PRO A 38 -14.16 19.53 4.78
N GLY A 39 -14.85 19.56 3.64
CA GLY A 39 -16.01 18.70 3.36
C GLY A 39 -15.64 17.23 3.19
N ASP A 40 -15.08 16.88 2.03
CA ASP A 40 -14.69 15.51 1.69
C ASP A 40 -13.22 15.29 2.04
N ILE A 41 -12.97 14.55 3.12
CA ILE A 41 -11.60 14.35 3.63
C ILE A 41 -11.06 12.94 3.45
N LEU A 42 -11.92 11.96 3.09
CA LEU A 42 -11.55 10.55 2.99
C LEU A 42 -11.47 10.07 1.53
N SER A 43 -10.45 9.27 1.22
CA SER A 43 -10.39 8.52 -0.05
C SER A 43 -11.30 7.29 -0.03
N LYS A 44 -11.38 6.62 -1.18
CA LYS A 44 -11.79 5.20 -1.25
C LYS A 44 -10.81 4.33 -0.44
N ARG A 45 -11.28 3.15 -0.01
CA ARG A 45 -10.43 2.15 0.64
C ARG A 45 -9.38 1.62 -0.35
N ALA A 46 -8.19 1.31 0.15
CA ALA A 46 -7.12 0.64 -0.61
C ALA A 46 -6.51 -0.48 0.21
N GLU A 47 -6.27 -1.64 -0.39
CA GLU A 47 -5.58 -2.77 0.25
C GLU A 47 -4.07 -2.59 0.25
N LYS A 48 -3.46 -2.78 1.42
CA LYS A 48 -2.01 -2.83 1.55
C LYS A 48 -1.46 -4.19 1.16
N ALA A 49 -0.57 -4.24 0.17
CA ALA A 49 -0.05 -5.50 -0.36
C ALA A 49 1.11 -6.11 0.42
N ASP A 50 1.99 -5.29 0.98
CA ASP A 50 3.29 -5.71 1.50
C ASP A 50 3.55 -5.19 2.92
N SER A 51 4.72 -5.54 3.44
CA SER A 51 5.17 -5.13 4.77
C SER A 51 5.80 -3.73 4.80
N GLU A 52 5.80 -2.96 3.70
CA GLU A 52 6.41 -1.62 3.71
C GLU A 52 5.68 -0.71 4.69
N GLN A 53 6.40 -0.12 5.65
CA GLN A 53 5.79 0.73 6.67
C GLN A 53 5.70 2.19 6.24
N ARG A 54 5.24 2.44 5.01
CA ARG A 54 5.10 3.77 4.40
C ARG A 54 3.96 3.79 3.40
N PHE A 55 3.23 4.91 3.37
CA PHE A 55 2.24 5.19 2.33
C PHE A 55 2.74 6.27 1.38
N TYR A 56 2.14 6.33 0.20
CA TYR A 56 2.46 7.29 -0.86
C TYR A 56 1.23 8.06 -1.31
N VAL A 57 1.45 9.31 -1.68
CA VAL A 57 0.40 10.18 -2.22
C VAL A 57 0.98 11.06 -3.33
N THR A 58 0.22 11.22 -4.42
CA THR A 58 0.57 12.13 -5.52
C THR A 58 -0.66 12.95 -5.91
N GLY A 59 -0.54 14.27 -5.87
CA GLY A 59 -1.54 15.20 -6.41
C GLY A 59 -1.38 15.38 -7.91
N THR A 60 -2.50 15.38 -8.64
CA THR A 60 -2.56 15.59 -10.08
C THR A 60 -3.19 16.94 -10.45
N SER A 61 -4.09 17.46 -9.61
CA SER A 61 -4.73 18.77 -9.80
C SER A 61 -4.98 19.45 -8.47
N PHE A 62 -4.85 20.77 -8.46
CA PHE A 62 -5.13 21.65 -7.33
C PHE A 62 -5.94 22.84 -7.84
N ASN A 63 -7.07 23.15 -7.21
CA ASN A 63 -7.88 24.29 -7.64
C ASN A 63 -7.25 25.66 -7.27
N LYS A 64 -6.33 25.67 -6.29
CA LYS A 64 -5.65 26.87 -5.80
C LYS A 64 -4.34 26.51 -5.10
N THR A 65 -3.52 27.51 -4.81
CA THR A 65 -2.32 27.33 -3.99
C THR A 65 -2.69 27.02 -2.54
N GLY A 66 -2.26 25.85 -2.07
CA GLY A 66 -2.43 25.39 -0.70
C GLY A 66 -1.71 24.06 -0.50
N THR A 67 -1.51 23.70 0.77
CA THR A 67 -0.91 22.42 1.14
C THR A 67 -2.00 21.47 1.60
N LEU A 68 -2.07 20.30 0.97
CA LEU A 68 -2.88 19.18 1.43
C LEU A 68 -2.02 18.27 2.31
N ASN A 69 -2.43 18.10 3.55
CA ASN A 69 -1.83 17.20 4.52
C ASN A 69 -2.59 15.88 4.51
N CYS A 70 -1.89 14.79 4.26
CA CYS A 70 -2.44 13.47 4.04
C CYS A 70 -1.93 12.51 5.12
N ARG A 71 -2.79 11.61 5.59
CA ARG A 71 -2.43 10.52 6.49
C ARG A 71 -3.12 9.25 6.05
N SER A 72 -2.42 8.13 6.12
CA SER A 72 -3.01 6.81 5.98
C SER A 72 -3.55 6.34 7.34
N ILE A 73 -4.79 5.87 7.38
CA ILE A 73 -5.46 5.37 8.58
C ILE A 73 -6.12 4.03 8.35
N ASN A 74 -6.12 3.19 9.37
CA ASN A 74 -6.97 2.01 9.44
C ASN A 74 -8.23 2.35 10.24
N ARG A 75 -9.42 2.11 9.67
CA ARG A 75 -10.69 2.43 10.37
C ARG A 75 -11.11 1.37 11.38
N ASN A 76 -10.60 0.15 11.29
CA ASN A 76 -10.87 -0.92 12.24
C ASN A 76 -9.96 -0.83 13.47
N ASN A 77 -8.77 -0.23 13.31
CA ASN A 77 -7.83 -0.01 14.40
C ASN A 77 -7.21 1.40 14.33
N SER A 78 -7.72 2.31 15.17
CA SER A 78 -7.29 3.71 15.23
C SER A 78 -5.83 3.92 15.70
N ALA A 79 -5.22 2.90 16.31
CA ALA A 79 -3.80 2.95 16.68
C ALA A 79 -2.88 2.83 15.45
N ILE A 80 -3.40 2.34 14.32
CA ILE A 80 -2.65 2.20 13.06
C ILE A 80 -2.92 3.42 12.18
N GLN A 81 -1.96 4.34 12.21
CA GLN A 81 -2.01 5.58 11.45
C GLN A 81 -0.60 6.06 11.10
N SER A 82 -0.48 6.77 9.98
CA SER A 82 0.79 7.32 9.53
C SER A 82 1.12 8.67 10.14
N ASN A 83 2.39 9.06 9.98
CA ASN A 83 2.78 10.46 10.01
C ASN A 83 2.16 11.23 8.81
N THR A 84 2.28 12.55 8.82
CA THR A 84 1.72 13.40 7.77
C THR A 84 2.66 13.46 6.57
N ALA A 85 2.13 13.19 5.38
CA ALA A 85 2.75 13.58 4.13
C ALA A 85 2.03 14.83 3.58
N SER A 86 2.78 15.77 3.01
CA SER A 86 2.21 17.01 2.48
C SER A 86 2.51 17.15 1.00
N ILE A 87 1.49 17.54 0.23
CA ILE A 87 1.57 17.86 -1.20
C ILE A 87 1.00 19.25 -1.50
N SER A 88 1.48 19.86 -2.56
CA SER A 88 1.09 21.19 -3.04
C SER A 88 1.38 21.31 -4.54
N PRO A 89 0.96 22.39 -5.22
CA PRO A 89 1.31 22.61 -6.62
C PRO A 89 2.82 22.61 -6.92
N SER A 90 3.65 22.98 -5.94
CA SER A 90 5.13 22.96 -6.06
C SER A 90 5.78 21.65 -5.59
N LYS A 91 5.01 20.76 -4.96
CA LYS A 91 5.46 19.45 -4.48
C LYS A 91 4.34 18.43 -4.65
N LEU A 92 4.30 17.81 -5.84
CA LEU A 92 3.18 16.96 -6.24
C LEU A 92 3.14 15.62 -5.49
N SER A 93 4.28 15.13 -4.98
CA SER A 93 4.37 13.82 -4.33
C SER A 93 4.86 13.91 -2.88
N GLY A 94 4.31 13.03 -2.05
CA GLY A 94 4.68 12.90 -0.65
C GLY A 94 4.54 11.46 -0.17
N SER A 95 5.23 11.14 0.91
CA SER A 95 5.14 9.86 1.58
C SER A 95 5.45 10.03 3.05
N ALA A 96 4.91 9.17 3.91
CA ALA A 96 5.25 9.16 5.31
C ALA A 96 5.13 7.75 5.91
N SER A 97 5.97 7.48 6.90
CA SER A 97 5.97 6.18 7.59
C SER A 97 4.78 6.03 8.53
N TYR A 98 4.37 4.77 8.76
CA TYR A 98 3.41 4.45 9.82
C TYR A 98 4.02 4.68 11.21
N ARG A 99 3.20 5.12 12.17
CA ARG A 99 3.63 5.33 13.57
C ARG A 99 3.73 4.03 14.36
N SER A 100 3.03 3.01 13.87
CA SER A 100 2.95 1.66 14.41
C SER A 100 2.94 0.69 13.23
N TYR A 101 3.12 -0.60 13.51
CA TYR A 101 3.08 -1.62 12.46
C TYR A 101 1.70 -1.62 11.77
N ALA A 102 1.72 -1.40 10.46
CA ALA A 102 0.60 -1.48 9.53
C ALA A 102 0.65 -2.83 8.79
N PRO A 103 -0.25 -3.77 9.12
CA PRO A 103 -0.30 -5.08 8.47
C PRO A 103 -0.70 -4.99 6.99
N SER A 104 -0.13 -5.88 6.18
CA SER A 104 -0.62 -6.18 4.83
C SER A 104 -1.94 -6.96 4.85
N GLY A 105 -2.64 -7.00 3.71
CA GLY A 105 -3.95 -7.63 3.56
C GLY A 105 -5.09 -6.89 4.27
N GLN A 106 -4.84 -5.66 4.73
CA GLN A 106 -5.84 -4.81 5.37
C GLN A 106 -6.16 -3.58 4.52
N TYR A 107 -7.36 -3.04 4.74
CA TYR A 107 -7.82 -1.83 4.07
C TYR A 107 -7.46 -0.57 4.85
N TYR A 108 -6.92 0.40 4.13
CA TYR A 108 -6.57 1.72 4.63
C TYR A 108 -7.29 2.80 3.83
N TYR A 109 -7.35 3.99 4.41
CA TYR A 109 -7.95 5.17 3.84
C TYR A 109 -6.97 6.33 4.00
N MET A 110 -6.90 7.19 3.00
CA MET A 110 -6.28 8.49 3.16
C MET A 110 -7.29 9.42 3.83
N THR A 111 -6.88 10.08 4.92
CA THR A 111 -7.59 11.23 5.50
C THR A 111 -6.78 12.49 5.28
N THR A 112 -7.47 13.63 5.11
CA THR A 112 -6.84 14.88 4.70
C THR A 112 -7.23 16.08 5.56
N SER A 113 -6.30 17.04 5.65
CA SER A 113 -6.54 18.41 6.09
C SER A 113 -5.79 19.38 5.18
N ALA A 114 -6.09 20.67 5.25
CA ALA A 114 -5.52 21.65 4.34
C ALA A 114 -5.10 22.92 5.07
N SER A 115 -4.08 23.60 4.53
CA SER A 115 -3.63 24.91 5.02
C SER A 115 -4.58 26.05 4.67
N VAL A 116 -5.52 25.82 3.74
CA VAL A 116 -6.50 26.81 3.26
C VAL A 116 -7.87 26.15 3.12
N SER A 117 -8.93 26.95 3.25
CA SER A 117 -10.31 26.47 3.08
C SER A 117 -10.67 26.22 1.61
N ASN A 118 -11.58 25.29 1.39
CA ASN A 118 -12.10 24.92 0.06
C ASN A 118 -10.98 24.53 -0.91
N LEU A 119 -9.92 23.90 -0.41
CA LEU A 119 -8.86 23.32 -1.22
C LEU A 119 -9.39 22.03 -1.82
N HIS A 120 -9.49 22.00 -3.15
CA HIS A 120 -9.91 20.83 -3.91
C HIS A 120 -8.70 20.23 -4.60
N VAL A 121 -8.46 18.93 -4.38
CA VAL A 121 -7.32 18.20 -4.91
C VAL A 121 -7.77 16.84 -5.45
N THR A 122 -7.29 16.50 -6.63
CA THR A 122 -7.37 15.13 -7.16
C THR A 122 -5.99 14.51 -7.18
N GLY A 123 -5.92 13.19 -7.08
CA GLY A 123 -4.65 12.50 -7.09
C GLY A 123 -4.77 11.01 -6.84
N ARG A 124 -3.65 10.39 -6.49
CA ARG A 124 -3.52 8.96 -6.21
C ARG A 124 -2.96 8.72 -4.81
N TYR A 125 -3.46 7.68 -4.17
CA TYR A 125 -3.03 7.22 -2.85
C TYR A 125 -2.73 5.72 -2.89
N THR A 126 -1.63 5.33 -2.22
CA THR A 126 -1.20 3.95 -2.06
C THR A 126 -0.82 3.71 -0.58
N PRO A 127 -1.41 2.72 0.11
CA PRO A 127 -1.23 2.50 1.55
C PRO A 127 0.05 1.76 1.96
#